data_AF-A0A1M3EAF8-F1
#
_entry.id   AF-A0A1M3EAF8-F1
#
_cell.length_a   1.000
_cell.length_b   1.000
_cell.length_c   1.000
_cell.angle_alpha   90.00
_cell.angle_beta   90.00
_cell.angle_gamma   90.00
#
_symmetry.space_group_name_H-M   'P 1'
#
loop_
_entity.id
_entity.type
_entity.pdbx_description
1 polymer ?
#
loop_
_entity_poly.entity_id
_entity_poly.type
_entity_poly.pdbx_seq_one_letter_code
_entity_poly.pdbx_strand_id
1 'polypeptide(L)'
;MLSMKGILHKLIILVLTTAFTMSACTGNAQKNNAAQISIQKKLEKLSDWRYDEEPEFNVDSFAKVLNREMLAYLSKRPFQVADSKMKLERITTSDSLLTIYNYSYSSGGTAGNLYTAIVQWKKPDGKYGAALLDVYDHFYESHILSRSKEHNLYLFIGTSKGSSQVACADALVLELSGDRLNLNYPAFYNQYPALSYNDDIYTPEIPAAIAEIVYNAEKRRLIIKDLGSADEVGPKHKNNSELQNVIKGRNSLSYTFDGKRFTENP
;
A
#
# COMPACT_ATOMS: atom_id res chain seq x y z
N MET A 1 -42.38 24.58 -44.79
CA MET A 1 -41.18 24.03 -45.46
C MET A 1 -39.95 24.43 -44.66
N LEU A 2 -39.39 23.49 -43.88
CA LEU A 2 -38.07 23.69 -43.25
C LEU A 2 -37.00 23.52 -44.33
N SER A 3 -36.15 24.53 -44.48
CA SER A 3 -35.06 24.56 -45.47
C SER A 3 -34.14 23.35 -45.30
N MET A 4 -34.04 22.51 -46.35
CA MET A 4 -33.14 21.34 -46.40
C MET A 4 -31.68 21.68 -46.06
N LYS A 5 -31.24 22.93 -46.28
CA LYS A 5 -29.89 23.39 -45.93
C LYS A 5 -29.63 23.41 -44.41
N GLY A 6 -30.65 23.69 -43.61
CA GLY A 6 -30.53 23.72 -42.14
C GLY A 6 -30.45 22.33 -41.51
N ILE A 7 -31.08 21.33 -42.13
CA ILE A 7 -31.06 19.93 -41.67
C ILE A 7 -29.70 19.29 -41.99
N LEU A 8 -29.15 19.56 -43.19
CA LEU A 8 -27.85 19.02 -43.60
C LEU A 8 -26.68 19.54 -42.74
N HIS A 9 -26.67 20.83 -42.39
CA HIS A 9 -25.66 21.40 -41.50
C HIS A 9 -25.70 20.80 -40.09
N LYS A 10 -26.90 20.60 -39.52
CA LYS A 10 -27.04 19.97 -38.19
C LYS A 10 -26.61 18.50 -38.21
N LEU A 11 -26.87 17.77 -39.30
CA LEU A 11 -26.44 16.38 -39.46
C LEU A 11 -24.91 16.26 -39.57
N ILE A 12 -24.26 17.15 -40.33
CA ILE A 12 -22.80 17.18 -40.50
C ILE A 12 -22.11 17.49 -39.16
N ILE A 13 -22.63 18.46 -38.39
CA ILE A 13 -22.09 18.81 -37.06
C ILE A 13 -22.21 17.63 -36.08
N LEU A 14 -23.32 16.89 -36.10
CA LEU A 14 -23.55 15.72 -35.23
C LEU A 14 -22.62 14.54 -35.58
N VAL A 15 -22.39 14.28 -36.87
CA VAL A 15 -21.48 13.21 -37.34
C VAL A 15 -20.02 13.55 -37.05
N LEU A 16 -19.62 14.81 -37.20
CA LEU A 16 -18.26 15.26 -36.85
C LEU A 16 -17.98 15.23 -35.35
N THR A 17 -18.95 15.61 -34.49
CA THR A 17 -18.77 15.53 -33.03
C THR A 17 -18.70 14.09 -32.53
N THR A 18 -19.51 13.18 -33.07
CA THR A 18 -19.47 11.75 -32.71
C THR A 18 -18.16 11.08 -33.13
N ALA A 19 -17.66 11.35 -34.34
CA ALA A 19 -16.36 10.83 -34.80
C ALA A 19 -15.17 11.33 -33.95
N PHE A 20 -15.17 12.60 -33.54
CA PHE A 20 -14.11 13.16 -32.70
C PHE A 20 -14.11 12.58 -31.28
N THR A 21 -15.29 12.36 -30.69
CA THR A 21 -15.41 11.71 -29.37
C THR A 21 -14.98 10.24 -29.40
N MET A 22 -15.27 9.49 -30.46
CA MET A 22 -14.84 8.09 -30.58
C MET A 22 -13.32 7.96 -30.77
N SER A 23 -12.68 8.87 -31.51
CA SER A 23 -11.23 8.86 -31.73
C SER A 23 -10.42 9.24 -30.47
N ALA A 24 -10.95 10.17 -29.65
CA ALA A 24 -10.32 10.53 -28.37
C ALA A 24 -10.43 9.40 -27.32
N CYS A 25 -11.52 8.63 -27.33
CA CYS A 25 -11.71 7.50 -26.43
C CYS A 25 -10.78 6.31 -26.74
N THR A 26 -10.54 6.00 -28.03
CA THR A 26 -9.64 4.92 -28.44
C THR A 26 -8.17 5.22 -28.16
N GLY A 27 -7.72 6.45 -28.41
CA GLY A 27 -6.34 6.87 -28.13
C GLY A 27 -5.99 6.82 -26.63
N ASN A 28 -6.93 7.17 -25.76
CA ASN A 28 -6.74 7.05 -24.32
C ASN A 28 -6.71 5.59 -23.88
N ALA A 29 -7.67 4.75 -24.30
CA ALA A 29 -7.69 3.34 -23.94
C ALA A 29 -6.38 2.62 -24.30
N GLN A 30 -5.86 2.84 -25.51
CA GLN A 30 -4.62 2.24 -25.98
C GLN A 30 -3.38 2.66 -25.18
N LYS A 31 -3.24 3.97 -24.87
CA LYS A 31 -2.13 4.46 -24.03
C LYS A 31 -2.16 3.87 -22.62
N ASN A 32 -3.34 3.66 -22.07
CA ASN A 32 -3.49 3.10 -20.73
C ASN A 32 -3.13 1.62 -20.67
N ASN A 33 -3.53 0.86 -21.70
CA ASN A 33 -3.12 -0.54 -21.83
C ASN A 33 -1.60 -0.64 -21.98
N ALA A 34 -0.97 0.25 -22.76
CA ALA A 34 0.49 0.27 -22.90
C ALA A 34 1.21 0.56 -21.56
N ALA A 35 0.71 1.49 -20.75
CA ALA A 35 1.26 1.78 -19.43
C ALA A 35 1.14 0.59 -18.47
N GLN A 36 -0.02 -0.09 -18.45
CA GLN A 36 -0.22 -1.29 -17.64
C GLN A 36 0.74 -2.41 -18.08
N ILE A 37 0.85 -2.67 -19.38
CA ILE A 37 1.78 -3.68 -19.93
C ILE A 37 3.23 -3.35 -19.57
N SER A 38 3.63 -2.08 -19.64
CA SER A 38 4.96 -1.63 -19.22
C SER A 38 5.23 -1.96 -17.74
N ILE A 39 4.28 -1.64 -16.86
CA ILE A 39 4.38 -1.93 -15.42
C ILE A 39 4.46 -3.43 -15.17
N GLN A 40 3.63 -4.23 -15.85
CA GLN A 40 3.62 -5.69 -15.73
C GLN A 40 4.98 -6.30 -16.10
N LYS A 41 5.55 -5.90 -17.24
CA LYS A 41 6.89 -6.38 -17.66
C LYS A 41 7.99 -6.03 -16.66
N LYS A 42 7.90 -4.87 -16.01
CA LYS A 42 8.86 -4.47 -14.98
C LYS A 42 8.68 -5.28 -13.69
N LEU A 43 7.44 -5.55 -13.29
CA LEU A 43 7.14 -6.42 -12.15
C LEU A 43 7.65 -7.84 -12.41
N GLU A 44 7.41 -8.40 -13.60
CA GLU A 44 7.95 -9.70 -14.03
C GLU A 44 9.48 -9.70 -13.97
N LYS A 45 10.13 -8.69 -14.55
CA LYS A 45 11.60 -8.56 -14.50
C LYS A 45 12.14 -8.53 -13.07
N LEU A 46 11.49 -7.82 -12.15
CA LEU A 46 11.90 -7.79 -10.75
C LEU A 46 11.63 -9.12 -10.02
N SER A 47 10.54 -9.80 -10.37
CA SER A 47 10.15 -11.08 -9.78
C SER A 47 11.15 -12.19 -10.13
N ASP A 48 11.60 -12.18 -11.38
CA ASP A 48 12.49 -13.18 -11.97
C ASP A 48 13.98 -12.84 -11.84
N TRP A 49 14.34 -11.60 -11.52
CA TRP A 49 15.73 -11.18 -11.41
C TRP A 49 16.48 -11.95 -10.31
N ARG A 50 17.72 -12.33 -10.63
CA ARG A 50 18.64 -13.00 -9.71
C ARG A 50 20.02 -12.36 -9.79
N TYR A 51 20.62 -12.12 -8.63
CA TYR A 51 21.90 -11.41 -8.52
C TYR A 51 23.07 -12.19 -9.13
N ASP A 52 23.06 -13.52 -9.03
CA ASP A 52 24.06 -14.40 -9.63
C ASP A 52 24.03 -14.42 -11.16
N GLU A 53 22.88 -14.11 -11.77
CA GLU A 53 22.71 -14.05 -13.23
C GLU A 53 22.99 -12.64 -13.80
N GLU A 54 22.60 -11.59 -13.09
CA GLU A 54 22.75 -10.19 -13.53
C GLU A 54 23.25 -9.27 -12.39
N PRO A 55 24.51 -9.41 -11.95
CA PRO A 55 25.05 -8.68 -10.79
C PRO A 55 25.18 -7.16 -11.02
N GLU A 56 25.32 -6.74 -12.28
CA GLU A 56 25.44 -5.32 -12.68
C GLU A 56 24.08 -4.60 -12.72
N PHE A 57 22.97 -5.34 -12.60
CA PHE A 57 21.64 -4.76 -12.65
C PHE A 57 21.33 -4.01 -11.36
N ASN A 58 21.15 -2.69 -11.46
CA ASN A 58 20.77 -1.86 -10.33
C ASN A 58 19.28 -1.99 -10.00
N VAL A 59 18.95 -3.02 -9.22
CA VAL A 59 17.56 -3.38 -8.87
C VAL A 59 16.82 -2.26 -8.15
N ASP A 60 17.49 -1.52 -7.26
CA ASP A 60 16.86 -0.42 -6.51
C ASP A 60 16.50 0.76 -7.40
N SER A 61 17.36 1.11 -8.35
CA SER A 61 17.06 2.17 -9.32
C SER A 61 15.92 1.77 -10.23
N PHE A 62 15.86 0.49 -10.62
CA PHE A 62 14.76 -0.05 -11.41
C PHE A 62 13.43 -0.05 -10.64
N ALA A 63 13.44 -0.47 -9.36
CA ALA A 63 12.28 -0.41 -8.48
C ALA A 63 11.77 1.03 -8.29
N LYS A 64 12.67 2.02 -8.14
CA LYS A 64 12.30 3.44 -8.09
C LYS A 64 11.59 3.93 -9.36
N VAL A 65 12.03 3.48 -10.54
CA VAL A 65 11.35 3.79 -11.82
C VAL A 65 9.95 3.17 -11.83
N LEU A 66 9.84 1.89 -11.47
CA LEU A 66 8.57 1.18 -11.39
C LEU A 66 7.60 1.88 -10.43
N ASN A 67 8.05 2.29 -9.24
CA ASN A 67 7.25 3.02 -8.26
C ASN A 67 6.63 4.29 -8.85
N ARG A 68 7.42 5.10 -9.57
CA ARG A 68 6.90 6.31 -10.22
C ARG A 68 5.85 5.98 -11.28
N GLU A 69 6.06 4.94 -12.09
CA GLU A 69 5.10 4.52 -13.10
C GLU A 69 3.81 3.99 -12.48
N MET A 70 3.90 3.17 -11.43
CA MET A 70 2.75 2.66 -10.69
C MET A 70 1.97 3.79 -10.04
N LEU A 71 2.62 4.74 -9.38
CA LEU A 71 1.95 5.92 -8.80
C LEU A 71 1.18 6.72 -9.86
N ALA A 72 1.82 6.98 -11.01
CA ALA A 72 1.19 7.72 -12.09
C ALA A 72 0.00 6.99 -12.71
N TYR A 73 0.07 5.66 -12.79
CA TYR A 73 -1.02 4.80 -13.28
C TYR A 73 -2.17 4.73 -12.27
N LEU A 74 -1.87 4.39 -11.01
CA LEU A 74 -2.83 4.21 -9.93
C LEU A 74 -3.55 5.51 -9.56
N SER A 75 -2.92 6.67 -9.75
CA SER A 75 -3.59 7.96 -9.58
C SER A 75 -4.73 8.20 -10.58
N LYS A 76 -4.86 7.35 -11.62
CA LYS A 76 -5.87 7.50 -12.67
C LYS A 76 -6.89 6.37 -12.67
N ARG A 77 -6.51 5.16 -12.22
CA ARG A 77 -7.38 3.97 -12.27
C ARG A 77 -6.86 2.82 -11.40
N PRO A 78 -7.71 1.86 -11.03
CA PRO A 78 -7.26 0.63 -10.37
C PRO A 78 -6.44 -0.27 -11.30
N PHE A 79 -5.48 -1.00 -10.74
CA PHE A 79 -4.71 -2.01 -11.45
C PHE A 79 -5.55 -3.29 -11.54
N GLN A 80 -5.81 -3.76 -12.76
CA GLN A 80 -6.79 -4.83 -13.02
C GLN A 80 -6.22 -6.24 -12.85
N VAL A 81 -4.90 -6.39 -12.79
CA VAL A 81 -4.24 -7.70 -12.74
C VAL A 81 -3.57 -7.89 -11.38
N ALA A 82 -4.08 -8.84 -10.61
CA ALA A 82 -3.32 -9.47 -9.54
C ALA A 82 -2.80 -10.79 -10.12
N ASP A 83 -1.49 -10.92 -10.25
CA ASP A 83 -0.84 -12.10 -10.83
C ASP A 83 0.27 -12.55 -9.91
N SER A 84 0.19 -13.81 -9.46
CA SER A 84 1.21 -14.42 -8.60
C SER A 84 2.58 -14.47 -9.25
N LYS A 85 2.66 -14.50 -10.60
CA LYS A 85 3.93 -14.43 -11.33
C LYS A 85 4.66 -13.09 -11.12
N MET A 86 3.91 -12.02 -10.93
CA MET A 86 4.43 -10.66 -10.74
C MET A 86 4.77 -10.36 -9.28
N LYS A 87 4.55 -11.31 -8.35
CA LYS A 87 4.62 -11.10 -6.89
C LYS A 87 3.87 -9.84 -6.46
N LEU A 88 2.77 -9.51 -7.15
CA LEU A 88 1.93 -8.35 -6.90
C LEU A 88 0.65 -8.81 -6.21
N GLU A 89 0.52 -8.42 -4.95
CA GLU A 89 -0.64 -8.68 -4.12
C GLU A 89 -1.45 -7.40 -3.89
N ARG A 90 -2.72 -7.56 -3.52
CA ARG A 90 -3.58 -6.42 -3.21
C ARG A 90 -4.45 -6.71 -1.99
N ILE A 91 -4.61 -5.71 -1.14
CA ILE A 91 -5.60 -5.71 -0.06
C ILE A 91 -6.49 -4.52 -0.26
N THR A 92 -7.79 -4.77 -0.25
CA THR A 92 -8.80 -3.73 -0.38
C THR A 92 -9.64 -3.71 0.88
N THR A 93 -9.78 -2.52 1.45
CA THR A 93 -10.67 -2.26 2.58
C THR A 93 -12.11 -2.68 2.25
N SER A 94 -12.90 -3.03 3.26
CA SER A 94 -14.24 -3.58 3.05
C SER A 94 -15.25 -2.61 2.42
N ASP A 95 -15.01 -1.29 2.45
CA ASP A 95 -15.77 -0.29 1.67
C ASP A 95 -15.17 0.03 0.30
N SER A 96 -14.05 -0.61 -0.05
CA SER A 96 -13.32 -0.36 -1.30
C SER A 96 -12.85 1.10 -1.47
N LEU A 97 -12.69 1.84 -0.37
CA LEU A 97 -12.18 3.22 -0.43
C LEU A 97 -10.66 3.27 -0.51
N LEU A 98 -9.97 2.31 0.11
CA LEU A 98 -8.52 2.11 0.03
C LEU A 98 -8.16 0.74 -0.52
N THR A 99 -7.14 0.71 -1.37
CA THR A 99 -6.46 -0.51 -1.82
C THR A 99 -4.95 -0.32 -1.65
N ILE A 100 -4.28 -1.25 -0.98
CA ILE A 100 -2.82 -1.35 -0.96
C ILE A 100 -2.40 -2.39 -1.98
N TYR A 101 -1.43 -2.03 -2.83
CA TYR A 101 -0.75 -2.92 -3.75
C TYR A 101 0.64 -3.20 -3.18
N ASN A 102 0.93 -4.46 -2.87
CA ASN A 102 2.24 -4.90 -2.39
C ASN A 102 2.95 -5.62 -3.52
N TYR A 103 4.19 -5.25 -3.81
CA TYR A 103 5.07 -6.11 -4.61
C TYR A 103 6.39 -6.33 -3.91
N SER A 104 7.07 -7.43 -4.25
CA SER A 104 8.36 -7.77 -3.67
C SER A 104 9.41 -8.04 -4.75
N TYR A 105 10.67 -7.81 -4.40
CA TYR A 105 11.81 -8.08 -5.27
C TYR A 105 13.05 -8.43 -4.43
N SER A 106 13.96 -9.22 -5.00
CA SER A 106 15.24 -9.50 -4.33
C SER A 106 16.11 -8.24 -4.30
N SER A 107 16.73 -7.93 -3.16
CA SER A 107 17.73 -6.85 -3.05
C SER A 107 19.09 -7.23 -3.65
N GLY A 108 19.35 -8.53 -3.83
CA GLY A 108 20.69 -9.06 -4.14
C GLY A 108 21.67 -9.03 -2.96
N GLY A 109 21.26 -8.54 -1.79
CA GLY A 109 22.07 -8.46 -0.58
C GLY A 109 21.51 -9.28 0.58
N THR A 110 22.05 -9.04 1.78
CA THR A 110 21.66 -9.75 3.01
C THR A 110 20.24 -9.45 3.49
N ALA A 111 19.63 -8.37 2.99
CA ALA A 111 18.22 -8.06 3.23
C ALA A 111 17.28 -9.09 2.59
N GLY A 112 17.73 -9.85 1.58
CA GLY A 112 16.90 -10.81 0.87
C GLY A 112 15.83 -10.09 0.06
N ASN A 113 14.56 -10.44 0.24
CA ASN A 113 13.44 -9.80 -0.46
C ASN A 113 13.04 -8.49 0.23
N LEU A 114 12.92 -7.43 -0.56
CA LEU A 114 12.34 -6.15 -0.16
C LEU A 114 10.89 -6.10 -0.62
N TYR A 115 10.04 -5.49 0.21
CA TYR A 115 8.64 -5.26 -0.09
C TYR A 115 8.40 -3.79 -0.38
N THR A 116 7.43 -3.49 -1.23
CA THR A 116 7.02 -2.13 -1.53
C THR A 116 5.51 -2.06 -1.58
N ALA A 117 4.95 -1.11 -0.84
CA ALA A 117 3.52 -0.92 -0.75
C ALA A 117 3.10 0.43 -1.35
N ILE A 118 2.11 0.41 -2.25
CA ILE A 118 1.49 1.62 -2.81
C ILE A 118 0.03 1.63 -2.42
N VAL A 119 -0.39 2.68 -1.72
CA VAL A 119 -1.80 2.89 -1.38
C VAL A 119 -2.48 3.70 -2.48
N GLN A 120 -3.64 3.22 -2.91
CA GLN A 120 -4.58 3.91 -3.77
C GLN A 120 -5.85 4.21 -2.97
N TRP A 121 -6.43 5.39 -3.17
CA TRP A 121 -7.73 5.73 -2.60
C TRP A 121 -8.69 6.28 -3.63
N LYS A 122 -9.99 6.02 -3.42
CA LYS A 122 -11.06 6.60 -4.22
C LYS A 122 -11.49 7.94 -3.62
N LYS A 123 -11.51 8.97 -4.46
CA LYS A 123 -11.95 10.32 -4.10
C LYS A 123 -13.47 10.45 -4.22
N PRO A 124 -14.11 11.43 -3.54
CA PRO A 124 -15.55 11.67 -3.67
C PRO A 124 -16.03 11.94 -5.09
N ASP A 125 -15.17 12.52 -5.95
CA ASP A 125 -15.46 12.79 -7.37
C ASP A 125 -15.33 11.55 -8.27
N GLY A 126 -15.05 10.38 -7.70
CA GLY A 126 -14.85 9.13 -8.42
C GLY A 126 -13.46 8.95 -9.04
N LYS A 127 -12.57 9.96 -8.95
CA LYS A 127 -11.17 9.81 -9.34
C LYS A 127 -10.38 9.07 -8.26
N TYR A 128 -9.10 8.84 -8.53
CA TYR A 128 -8.20 8.17 -7.61
C TYR A 128 -7.09 9.11 -7.14
N GLY A 129 -6.56 8.82 -5.97
CA GLY A 129 -5.22 9.23 -5.55
C GLY A 129 -4.35 8.01 -5.33
N ALA A 130 -3.04 8.19 -5.36
CA ALA A 130 -2.08 7.16 -5.00
C ALA A 130 -0.88 7.76 -4.27
N ALA A 131 -0.30 7.01 -3.35
CA ALA A 131 0.89 7.38 -2.61
C ALA A 131 1.75 6.15 -2.29
N LEU A 132 3.07 6.34 -2.26
CA LEU A 132 4.00 5.31 -1.82
C LEU A 132 3.95 5.24 -0.30
N LEU A 133 3.87 4.04 0.25
CA LEU A 133 4.17 3.79 1.64
C LEU A 133 5.68 3.51 1.69
N ASP A 134 6.47 4.49 2.16
CA ASP A 134 7.94 4.46 2.22
C ASP A 134 8.51 3.41 3.19
N VAL A 135 7.68 2.44 3.58
CA VAL A 135 7.99 1.39 4.53
C VAL A 135 8.12 0.09 3.72
N TYR A 136 9.17 -0.69 3.97
CA TYR A 136 9.41 -2.00 3.31
C TYR A 136 8.46 -3.06 3.86
N ASP A 137 7.17 -2.76 3.81
CA ASP A 137 6.11 -3.50 4.46
C ASP A 137 5.34 -4.28 3.40
N HIS A 138 5.00 -5.50 3.78
CA HIS A 138 4.01 -6.34 3.13
C HIS A 138 2.77 -6.34 3.99
N PHE A 139 1.82 -5.48 3.67
CA PHE A 139 0.52 -5.52 4.32
C PHE A 139 -0.23 -6.77 3.86
N TYR A 140 -0.98 -7.43 4.75
CA TYR A 140 -1.83 -8.59 4.44
C TYR A 140 -3.25 -8.46 5.03
N GLU A 141 -3.47 -7.54 5.95
CA GLU A 141 -4.75 -7.35 6.62
C GLU A 141 -5.16 -5.87 6.70
N SER A 142 -6.47 -5.60 6.66
CA SER A 142 -7.02 -4.25 6.78
C SER A 142 -8.30 -4.21 7.60
N HIS A 143 -8.44 -3.19 8.44
CA HIS A 143 -9.59 -2.95 9.30
C HIS A 143 -10.04 -1.50 9.24
N ILE A 144 -11.34 -1.28 9.43
CA ILE A 144 -11.90 0.05 9.58
C ILE A 144 -12.01 0.37 11.06
N LEU A 145 -11.28 1.37 11.52
CA LEU A 145 -11.26 1.78 12.93
C LEU A 145 -12.40 2.71 13.29
N SER A 146 -12.73 3.64 12.39
CA SER A 146 -13.84 4.57 12.54
C SER A 146 -14.30 5.10 11.20
N ARG A 147 -15.61 5.38 11.10
CA ARG A 147 -16.20 6.11 9.98
C ARG A 147 -16.87 7.37 10.48
N SER A 148 -16.60 8.46 9.80
CA SER A 148 -17.35 9.71 9.95
C SER A 148 -17.52 10.37 8.58
N LYS A 149 -18.33 11.43 8.51
CA LYS A 149 -18.54 12.13 7.24
C LYS A 149 -17.26 12.78 6.72
N GLU A 150 -16.34 13.14 7.62
CA GLU A 150 -15.16 13.95 7.30
C GLU A 150 -13.85 13.17 7.42
N HIS A 151 -13.80 12.15 8.29
CA HIS A 151 -12.60 11.40 8.65
C HIS A 151 -12.89 9.90 8.72
N ASN A 152 -12.22 9.12 7.88
CA ASN A 152 -12.25 7.65 7.94
C ASN A 152 -10.87 7.13 8.32
N LEU A 153 -10.81 6.28 9.35
CA LEU A 153 -9.57 5.72 9.87
C LEU A 153 -9.49 4.24 9.55
N TYR A 154 -8.35 3.83 9.04
CA TYR A 154 -8.08 2.46 8.62
C TYR A 154 -6.80 1.97 9.28
N LEU A 155 -6.82 0.74 9.79
CA LEU A 155 -5.66 0.04 10.28
C LEU A 155 -5.23 -0.96 9.21
N PHE A 156 -3.95 -0.99 8.89
CA PHE A 156 -3.31 -2.01 8.08
C PHE A 156 -2.29 -2.76 8.92
N ILE A 157 -2.31 -4.09 8.85
CA ILE A 157 -1.33 -4.94 9.50
C ILE A 157 -0.50 -5.61 8.42
N GLY A 158 0.81 -5.56 8.59
CA GLY A 158 1.77 -6.11 7.67
C GLY A 158 3.03 -6.58 8.36
N THR A 159 3.88 -7.26 7.60
CA THR A 159 5.23 -7.62 8.02
C THR A 159 6.24 -6.75 7.30
N SER A 160 7.31 -6.37 7.97
CA SER A 160 8.48 -5.77 7.34
C SER A 160 9.69 -6.67 7.51
N LYS A 161 10.63 -6.58 6.57
CA LYS A 161 11.95 -7.20 6.74
C LYS A 161 12.91 -6.17 7.30
N GLY A 162 13.42 -6.44 8.50
CA GLY A 162 14.53 -5.70 9.07
C GLY A 162 15.88 -6.07 8.43
N SER A 163 16.94 -5.43 8.90
CA SER A 163 18.31 -5.88 8.63
C SER A 163 18.53 -7.29 9.20
N SER A 164 19.33 -8.12 8.52
CA SER A 164 19.74 -9.44 9.01
C SER A 164 18.60 -10.45 9.25
N GLN A 165 17.49 -10.34 8.51
CA GLN A 165 16.36 -11.29 8.56
C GLN A 165 15.55 -11.31 9.87
N VAL A 166 15.64 -10.25 10.67
CA VAL A 166 14.74 -10.01 11.81
C VAL A 166 13.32 -9.89 11.29
N ALA A 167 12.40 -10.70 11.83
CA ALA A 167 11.00 -10.64 11.51
C ALA A 167 10.37 -9.43 12.22
N CYS A 168 9.85 -8.49 11.43
CA CYS A 168 9.17 -7.32 11.96
C CYS A 168 7.71 -7.35 11.52
N ALA A 169 6.83 -6.80 12.34
CA ALA A 169 5.47 -6.48 11.90
C ALA A 169 5.07 -5.08 12.29
N ASP A 170 4.20 -4.49 11.47
CA ASP A 170 3.79 -3.11 11.54
C ASP A 170 2.25 -3.04 11.56
N ALA A 171 1.74 -2.22 12.47
CA ALA A 171 0.36 -1.76 12.53
C ALA A 171 0.33 -0.29 12.12
N LEU A 172 -0.10 0.00 10.90
CA LEU A 172 -0.14 1.34 10.32
C LEU A 172 -1.57 1.88 10.30
N VAL A 173 -1.77 3.11 10.79
CA VAL A 173 -3.06 3.80 10.67
C VAL A 173 -3.00 4.88 9.59
N LEU A 174 -3.96 4.82 8.67
CA LEU A 174 -4.17 5.81 7.62
C LEU A 174 -5.49 6.53 7.84
N GLU A 175 -5.49 7.84 7.58
CA GLU A 175 -6.70 8.66 7.59
C GLU A 175 -7.05 9.10 6.16
N LEU A 176 -8.29 8.83 5.74
CA LEU A 176 -8.86 9.41 4.53
C LEU A 176 -9.85 10.52 4.93
N SER A 177 -9.48 11.77 4.61
CA SER A 177 -10.26 12.97 4.89
C SER A 177 -10.69 13.63 3.59
N GLY A 178 -11.94 13.38 3.18
CA GLY A 178 -12.45 13.82 1.88
C GLY A 178 -11.66 13.23 0.71
N ASP A 179 -10.92 14.07 -0.02
CA ASP A 179 -10.08 13.66 -1.16
C ASP A 179 -8.60 13.45 -0.81
N ARG A 180 -8.22 13.64 0.46
CA ARG A 180 -6.82 13.58 0.94
C ARG A 180 -6.57 12.36 1.81
N LEU A 181 -5.47 11.67 1.52
CA LEU A 181 -4.93 10.63 2.38
C LEU A 181 -3.83 11.22 3.27
N ASN A 182 -3.98 11.07 4.58
CA ASN A 182 -2.99 11.45 5.57
C ASN A 182 -2.24 10.19 6.04
N LEU A 183 -0.96 10.12 5.69
CA LEU A 183 -0.05 9.01 6.01
C LEU A 183 0.61 9.14 7.38
N ASN A 184 0.42 10.28 8.06
CA ASN A 184 1.05 10.60 9.35
C ASN A 184 -0.01 10.82 10.43
N TYR A 185 -1.13 10.10 10.36
CA TYR A 185 -2.18 10.21 11.36
C TYR A 185 -1.64 9.74 12.73
N PRO A 186 -1.73 10.53 13.80
CA PRO A 186 -1.04 10.26 15.07
C PRO A 186 -1.77 9.21 15.92
N ALA A 187 -1.82 7.97 15.43
CA ALA A 187 -2.62 6.88 16.04
C ALA A 187 -1.99 6.24 17.28
N PHE A 188 -0.68 6.36 17.49
CA PHE A 188 0.02 5.70 18.58
C PHE A 188 0.73 6.70 19.50
N TYR A 189 1.35 6.19 20.57
CA TYR A 189 2.10 6.99 21.55
C TYR A 189 3.08 7.94 20.86
N ASN A 190 3.27 9.14 21.42
CA ASN A 190 4.08 10.23 20.84
C ASN A 190 3.70 10.67 19.42
N GLN A 191 2.44 10.48 19.02
CA GLN A 191 1.88 10.96 17.74
C GLN A 191 2.42 10.24 16.49
N TYR A 192 2.83 8.99 16.64
CA TYR A 192 3.33 8.18 15.53
C TYR A 192 2.19 7.49 14.77
N PRO A 193 2.31 7.30 13.44
CA PRO A 193 1.28 6.65 12.63
C PRO A 193 1.33 5.13 12.66
N ALA A 194 2.46 4.55 13.07
CA ALA A 194 2.65 3.11 13.13
C ALA A 194 3.17 2.66 14.50
N LEU A 195 2.80 1.44 14.85
CA LEU A 195 3.39 0.65 15.93
C LEU A 195 4.04 -0.57 15.31
N SER A 196 5.27 -0.87 15.69
CA SER A 196 5.99 -2.01 15.14
C SER A 196 6.63 -2.84 16.24
N TYR A 197 6.86 -4.11 15.95
CA TYR A 197 7.77 -4.93 16.75
C TYR A 197 8.90 -5.50 15.89
N ASN A 198 10.04 -5.75 16.54
CA ASN A 198 11.18 -6.45 15.99
C ASN A 198 11.41 -7.71 16.82
N ASP A 199 11.32 -8.88 16.18
CA ASP A 199 11.65 -10.19 16.76
C ASP A 199 13.13 -10.48 16.51
N ASP A 200 13.93 -10.55 17.58
CA ASP A 200 15.39 -10.77 17.53
C ASP A 200 15.75 -12.20 17.09
N ILE A 201 14.75 -13.04 16.80
CA ILE A 201 14.98 -14.39 16.29
C ILE A 201 15.25 -14.35 14.80
N TYR A 202 16.46 -14.79 14.44
CA TYR A 202 16.86 -15.05 13.06
C TYR A 202 16.06 -16.23 12.49
N THR A 203 15.11 -15.97 11.59
CA THR A 203 14.44 -17.03 10.83
C THR A 203 14.60 -16.81 9.32
N PRO A 204 15.17 -17.78 8.58
CA PRO A 204 15.32 -17.64 7.13
C PRO A 204 13.98 -17.75 6.36
N GLU A 205 12.91 -18.19 7.03
CA GLU A 205 11.59 -18.44 6.45
C GLU A 205 10.52 -17.58 7.15
N ILE A 206 10.03 -16.53 6.48
CA ILE A 206 8.74 -15.90 6.83
C ILE A 206 7.64 -16.90 6.42
N PRO A 207 6.71 -17.30 7.30
CA PRO A 207 6.22 -16.54 8.45
C PRO A 207 6.53 -17.18 9.81
N ALA A 208 7.75 -17.68 10.06
CA ALA A 208 8.13 -18.11 11.40
C ALA A 208 8.51 -16.91 12.29
N ALA A 209 7.59 -15.95 12.46
CA ALA A 209 7.68 -15.01 13.57
C ALA A 209 7.06 -15.69 14.79
N ILE A 210 7.71 -15.63 15.96
CA ILE A 210 7.08 -16.15 17.19
C ILE A 210 6.03 -15.15 17.65
N ALA A 211 6.37 -13.86 17.62
CA ALA A 211 5.44 -12.79 17.93
C ALA A 211 4.46 -12.51 16.77
N GLU A 212 3.27 -12.01 17.09
CA GLU A 212 2.22 -11.67 16.11
C GLU A 212 1.45 -10.42 16.54
N ILE A 213 1.13 -9.53 15.58
CA ILE A 213 0.14 -8.44 15.78
C ILE A 213 -1.23 -8.93 15.34
N VAL A 214 -2.20 -8.88 16.25
CA VAL A 214 -3.60 -9.24 16.00
C VAL A 214 -4.52 -8.08 16.37
N TYR A 215 -5.51 -7.77 15.54
CA TYR A 215 -6.55 -6.80 15.87
C TYR A 215 -7.91 -7.47 16.10
N ASN A 216 -8.49 -7.24 17.28
CA ASN A 216 -9.85 -7.62 17.59
C ASN A 216 -10.79 -6.43 17.36
N ALA A 217 -11.57 -6.49 16.27
CA ALA A 217 -12.48 -5.40 15.88
C ALA A 217 -13.61 -5.16 16.89
N GLU A 218 -14.17 -6.21 17.50
CA GLU A 218 -15.27 -6.09 18.47
C GLU A 218 -14.85 -5.34 19.73
N LYS A 219 -13.64 -5.64 20.22
CA LYS A 219 -13.03 -5.00 21.40
C LYS A 219 -12.22 -3.75 21.04
N ARG A 220 -12.10 -3.45 19.75
CA ARG A 220 -11.24 -2.38 19.20
C ARG A 220 -9.83 -2.42 19.77
N ARG A 221 -9.27 -3.62 19.85
CA ARG A 221 -8.03 -3.89 20.59
C ARG A 221 -6.97 -4.49 19.68
N LEU A 222 -5.83 -3.83 19.58
CA LEU A 222 -4.61 -4.36 18.99
C LEU A 222 -3.83 -5.12 20.05
N ILE A 223 -3.33 -6.30 19.73
CA ILE A 223 -2.58 -7.15 20.66
C ILE A 223 -1.32 -7.59 19.94
N ILE A 224 -0.18 -7.45 20.62
CA ILE A 224 1.07 -8.08 20.23
C ILE A 224 1.28 -9.20 21.23
N LYS A 225 1.36 -10.44 20.76
CA LYS A 225 1.50 -11.63 21.61
C LYS A 225 2.79 -12.37 21.30
N ASP A 226 3.15 -13.29 22.18
CA ASP A 226 4.26 -14.23 22.01
C ASP A 226 5.62 -13.51 21.84
N LEU A 227 5.77 -12.36 22.51
CA LEU A 227 7.00 -11.56 22.51
C LEU A 227 8.08 -12.23 23.36
N GLY A 228 9.26 -12.39 22.77
CA GLY A 228 10.49 -12.78 23.44
C GLY A 228 11.03 -11.71 24.38
N SER A 229 11.96 -12.09 25.25
CA SER A 229 12.59 -11.14 26.19
C SER A 229 13.48 -10.10 25.51
N ALA A 230 14.01 -10.43 24.33
CA ALA A 230 14.85 -9.55 23.52
C ALA A 230 14.05 -8.65 22.57
N ASP A 231 12.79 -9.02 22.30
CA ASP A 231 11.94 -8.33 21.34
C ASP A 231 11.71 -6.89 21.74
N GLU A 232 11.63 -6.06 20.70
CA GLU A 232 11.45 -4.63 20.83
C GLU A 232 10.10 -4.25 20.25
N VAL A 233 9.30 -3.54 21.04
CA VAL A 233 8.05 -2.94 20.55
C VAL A 233 8.12 -1.43 20.71
N GLY A 234 7.74 -0.69 19.68
CA GLY A 234 7.66 0.76 19.80
C GLY A 234 6.96 1.45 18.64
N PRO A 235 6.50 2.69 18.83
CA PRO A 235 6.08 3.54 17.73
C PRO A 235 7.20 3.77 16.71
N LYS A 236 6.82 3.90 15.44
CA LYS A 236 7.73 4.07 14.30
C LYS A 236 7.26 5.20 13.39
N HIS A 237 8.18 6.06 12.95
CA HIS A 237 7.88 7.03 11.90
C HIS A 237 7.90 6.31 10.55
N LYS A 238 7.02 6.72 9.63
CA LYS A 238 6.98 6.16 8.27
C LYS A 238 8.35 6.10 7.57
N ASN A 239 9.23 7.06 7.86
CA ASN A 239 10.54 7.21 7.21
C ASN A 239 11.72 6.80 8.11
N ASN A 240 11.48 6.19 9.27
CA ASN A 240 12.54 5.74 10.17
C ASN A 240 12.36 4.25 10.46
N SER A 241 13.41 3.46 10.25
CA SER A 241 13.45 2.05 10.63
C SER A 241 13.62 1.86 12.14
N GLU A 242 14.04 2.89 12.88
CA GLU A 242 14.28 2.81 14.32
C GLU A 242 12.98 2.98 15.12
N LEU A 243 12.72 1.99 15.98
CA LEU A 243 11.69 2.06 17.00
C LEU A 243 12.01 3.18 18.00
N GLN A 244 10.97 3.86 18.46
CA GLN A 244 11.07 4.90 19.47
C GLN A 244 10.39 4.42 20.74
N ASN A 245 10.92 4.77 21.92
CA ASN A 245 10.35 4.38 23.23
C ASN A 245 10.17 2.85 23.35
N VAL A 246 11.23 2.11 23.01
CA VAL A 246 11.24 0.66 22.96
C VAL A 246 10.83 0.02 24.30
N ILE A 247 9.84 -0.85 24.24
CA ILE A 247 9.42 -1.73 25.31
C ILE A 247 10.03 -3.11 25.06
N LYS A 248 10.63 -3.71 26.09
CA LYS A 248 11.19 -5.08 26.07
C LYS A 248 10.71 -5.91 27.26
N GLY A 249 10.92 -7.22 27.21
CA GLY A 249 10.75 -8.11 28.36
C GLY A 249 9.29 -8.38 28.76
N ARG A 250 8.33 -8.07 27.89
CA ARG A 250 6.91 -8.39 28.07
C ARG A 250 6.52 -9.46 27.06
N ASN A 251 5.78 -10.48 27.49
CA ASN A 251 5.29 -11.55 26.60
C ASN A 251 4.11 -11.06 25.72
N SER A 252 3.36 -10.06 26.18
CA SER A 252 2.29 -9.47 25.40
C SER A 252 2.10 -8.01 25.73
N LEU A 253 1.67 -7.25 24.73
CA LEU A 253 1.23 -5.87 24.83
C LEU A 253 -0.16 -5.73 24.21
N SER A 254 -0.99 -4.85 24.75
CA SER A 254 -2.30 -4.59 24.17
C SER A 254 -2.62 -3.10 24.16
N TYR A 255 -3.28 -2.67 23.10
CA TYR A 255 -3.66 -1.28 22.88
C TYR A 255 -5.14 -1.20 22.53
N THR A 256 -5.87 -0.30 23.20
CA THR A 256 -7.29 -0.06 22.92
C THR A 256 -7.46 1.20 22.10
N PHE A 257 -8.26 1.14 21.04
CA PHE A 257 -8.58 2.29 20.20
C PHE A 257 -9.76 3.08 20.81
N ASP A 258 -9.50 4.31 21.23
CA ASP A 258 -10.47 5.19 21.92
C ASP A 258 -11.43 5.94 20.97
N GLY A 259 -11.34 5.65 19.66
CA GLY A 259 -12.05 6.39 18.61
C GLY A 259 -11.19 7.44 17.91
N LYS A 260 -10.01 7.75 18.44
CA LYS A 260 -9.01 8.64 17.82
C LYS A 260 -7.64 7.98 17.75
N ARG A 261 -7.22 7.28 18.79
CA ARG A 261 -5.88 6.67 18.87
C ARG A 261 -5.88 5.40 19.68
N PHE A 262 -4.84 4.60 19.49
CA PHE A 262 -4.49 3.46 20.31
C PHE A 262 -3.78 3.93 21.58
N THR A 263 -4.21 3.40 22.72
CA THR A 263 -3.61 3.64 24.04
C THR A 263 -3.21 2.31 24.65
N GLU A 264 -1.98 2.20 25.18
CA GLU A 264 -1.51 0.99 25.84
C GLU A 264 -2.36 0.71 27.07
N ASN A 265 -2.86 -0.53 27.19
CA ASN A 265 -3.49 -0.98 28.41
C ASN A 265 -2.39 -1.46 29.38
N PRO A 266 -2.52 -1.15 30.68
CA PRO A 266 -1.56 -1.59 31.69
C PRO A 266 -1.49 -3.12 31.84
#